data_AF-F6D896-F1
#
_entry.id   AF-F6D896-F1
#
_cell.length_a   1.000
_cell.length_b   1.000
_cell.length_c   1.000
_cell.angle_alpha   90.00
_cell.angle_beta   90.00
_cell.angle_gamma   90.00
#
_symmetry.space_group_name_H-M   'P 1'
#
loop_
_entity.id
_entity.type
_entity.pdbx_description
1 polymer ?
#
loop_
_entity_poly.entity_id
_entity_poly.type
_entity_poly.pdbx_seq_one_letter_code
_entity_poly.pdbx_strand_id
1 'polypeptide(L)'
;MAEGRNVFIGILAIILGLIVILFPIVSVATFSILVGVGIIFLGIWLLLQGFNIWGKNMVAGIADVILAIFAIGYGLIFVGNIKGLEFLTFLALYVVGVFIIITGLTALFSDKGVKGRSIGAVGVVLGILFMIIGTYLRNIFVLAGIIGAFLIIAGIMEIFELGGEIVPETLK
;
A
#
# COMPACT_ATOMS: atom_id res chain seq x y z
N MET A 1 32.88 4.24 9.92
CA MET A 1 32.54 2.80 9.95
C MET A 1 32.25 2.43 8.51
N ALA A 2 32.93 1.44 7.95
CA ALA A 2 32.76 1.10 6.54
C ALA A 2 31.32 0.59 6.32
N GLU A 3 30.48 1.38 5.65
CA GLU A 3 29.19 0.93 5.12
C GLU A 3 29.50 -0.04 3.99
N GLY A 4 29.83 -1.28 4.37
CA GLY A 4 30.11 -2.33 3.41
C GLY A 4 28.82 -2.78 2.77
N ARG A 5 28.71 -2.59 1.45
CA ARG A 5 27.87 -3.33 0.50
C ARG A 5 26.85 -4.27 1.17
N ASN A 6 25.61 -3.82 1.30
CA ASN A 6 24.55 -4.66 1.84
C ASN A 6 24.03 -5.64 0.78
N VAL A 7 24.92 -6.51 0.28
CA VAL A 7 24.61 -7.56 -0.71
C VAL A 7 23.37 -8.35 -0.30
N PHE A 8 23.23 -8.60 0.99
CA PHE A 8 22.06 -9.28 1.56
C PHE A 8 20.75 -8.53 1.28
N ILE A 9 20.72 -7.21 1.48
CA ILE A 9 19.55 -6.36 1.21
C ILE A 9 19.26 -6.36 -0.29
N GLY A 10 20.28 -6.27 -1.14
CA GLY A 10 20.12 -6.30 -2.59
C GLY A 10 19.57 -7.63 -3.11
N ILE A 11 20.09 -8.77 -2.62
CA ILE A 11 19.57 -10.11 -2.96
C ILE A 11 18.12 -10.26 -2.49
N LEU A 12 17.80 -9.82 -1.27
CA LEU A 12 16.43 -9.84 -0.77
C LEU A 12 15.48 -9.02 -1.65
N ALA A 13 15.90 -7.82 -2.08
CA ALA A 13 15.09 -6.97 -2.96
C ALA A 13 14.82 -7.66 -4.31
N ILE A 14 15.80 -8.33 -4.91
CA ILE A 14 15.62 -9.10 -6.15
C ILE A 14 14.63 -10.25 -5.96
N ILE A 15 14.80 -11.04 -4.89
CA ILE A 15 13.91 -12.17 -4.58
C ILE A 15 12.48 -11.68 -4.35
N LEU A 16 12.31 -10.61 -3.57
CA LEU A 16 11.01 -9.98 -3.33
C LEU A 16 10.41 -9.47 -4.64
N GLY A 17 11.20 -8.84 -5.51
CA GLY A 17 10.73 -8.37 -6.81
C GLY A 17 10.21 -9.51 -7.69
N LEU A 18 10.91 -10.64 -7.74
CA LEU A 18 10.46 -11.84 -8.46
C LEU A 18 9.16 -12.43 -7.86
N ILE A 19 9.09 -12.54 -6.53
CA ILE A 19 7.89 -13.01 -5.84
C ILE A 19 6.70 -12.10 -6.16
N VAL A 20 6.89 -10.78 -6.12
CA VAL A 20 5.84 -9.79 -6.42
C VAL A 20 5.33 -9.96 -7.85
N ILE A 21 6.20 -10.19 -8.84
CA ILE A 21 5.79 -10.41 -10.24
C ILE A 21 5.01 -11.72 -10.40
N LEU A 22 5.48 -12.80 -9.78
CA LEU A 22 4.88 -14.13 -9.92
C LEU A 22 3.58 -14.29 -9.14
N PHE A 23 3.42 -13.56 -8.03
CA PHE A 23 2.30 -13.74 -7.12
C PHE A 23 0.94 -13.55 -7.81
N PRO A 24 0.64 -12.44 -8.52
CA PRO A 24 -0.65 -12.30 -9.20
C PRO A 24 -0.93 -13.37 -10.26
N ILE A 25 0.11 -13.88 -10.92
CA ILE A 25 -0.03 -14.92 -11.98
C ILE A 25 -0.60 -16.21 -11.39
N VAL A 26 -0.16 -16.58 -10.18
CA VAL A 26 -0.52 -17.86 -9.57
C VAL A 26 -1.69 -17.70 -8.59
N SER A 27 -1.81 -16.55 -7.92
CA SER A 27 -2.62 -16.45 -6.70
C SER A 27 -3.78 -15.44 -6.75
N VAL A 28 -3.94 -14.63 -7.81
CA VAL A 28 -4.91 -13.52 -7.79
C VAL A 28 -6.35 -13.99 -7.55
N ALA A 29 -6.72 -15.16 -8.06
CA ALA A 29 -8.02 -15.77 -7.83
C ALA A 29 -8.20 -16.15 -6.35
N THR A 30 -7.21 -16.82 -5.76
CA THR A 30 -7.19 -17.17 -4.34
C THR A 30 -7.25 -15.93 -3.46
N PHE A 31 -6.47 -14.89 -3.81
CA PHE A 31 -6.47 -13.64 -3.06
C PHE A 31 -7.82 -12.92 -3.14
N SER A 32 -8.49 -12.92 -4.30
CA SER A 32 -9.85 -12.37 -4.44
C SER A 32 -10.86 -13.09 -3.54
N ILE A 33 -10.78 -14.42 -3.43
CA ILE A 33 -11.62 -15.20 -2.51
C ILE A 33 -11.33 -14.79 -1.06
N LEU A 34 -10.05 -14.73 -0.66
CA LEU A 34 -9.65 -14.36 0.70
C LEU A 34 -10.10 -12.95 1.07
N VAL A 35 -9.98 -11.98 0.16
CA VAL A 35 -10.47 -10.61 0.38
C VAL A 35 -11.98 -10.59 0.55
N GLY A 36 -12.74 -11.27 -0.32
CA GLY A 36 -14.20 -11.37 -0.19
C GLY A 36 -14.63 -11.99 1.15
N VAL A 37 -14.01 -13.10 1.55
CA VAL A 37 -14.23 -13.75 2.85
C VAL A 37 -13.82 -12.84 4.01
N GLY A 38 -12.71 -12.11 3.89
CA GLY A 38 -12.27 -11.14 4.89
C GLY A 38 -13.29 -10.03 5.12
N ILE A 39 -13.88 -9.49 4.05
CA ILE A 39 -14.94 -8.47 4.15
C ILE A 39 -16.20 -9.06 4.83
N ILE A 40 -16.55 -10.32 4.56
CA ILE A 40 -17.67 -10.99 5.25
C ILE A 40 -17.38 -11.08 6.75
N PHE A 41 -16.18 -11.49 7.15
CA PHE A 41 -15.81 -11.55 8.57
C PHE A 41 -15.80 -10.18 9.23
N LEU A 42 -15.35 -9.13 8.55
CA LEU A 42 -15.47 -7.75 9.02
C LEU A 42 -16.94 -7.37 9.24
N GLY A 43 -17.83 -7.76 8.34
CA GLY A 43 -19.27 -7.55 8.53
C GLY A 43 -19.82 -8.30 9.74
N ILE A 44 -19.47 -9.57 9.92
CA ILE A 44 -19.89 -10.34 11.11
C ILE A 44 -19.39 -9.68 12.39
N TRP A 45 -18.14 -9.22 12.41
CA TRP A 45 -17.58 -8.49 13.55
C TRP A 45 -18.36 -7.21 13.85
N LEU A 46 -18.66 -6.40 12.83
CA LEU A 46 -19.45 -5.17 12.98
C LEU A 46 -20.88 -5.44 13.46
N LEU A 47 -21.52 -6.53 13.02
CA LEU A 47 -22.82 -6.95 13.57
C LEU A 47 -22.74 -7.19 15.08
N LEU A 48 -21.74 -7.97 15.52
CA LEU A 48 -21.55 -8.28 16.94
C LEU A 48 -21.26 -7.01 17.75
N GLN A 49 -20.38 -6.15 17.22
CA GLN A 49 -20.05 -4.88 17.84
C GLN A 49 -21.30 -3.99 17.98
N GLY A 50 -22.09 -3.85 16.91
CA GLY A 50 -23.28 -3.01 16.89
C GLY A 50 -24.32 -3.39 17.95
N PHE A 51 -24.54 -4.69 18.18
CA PHE A 51 -25.40 -5.15 19.27
C PHE A 51 -24.79 -4.92 20.66
N ASN A 52 -23.47 -5.04 20.81
CA ASN A 52 -22.79 -4.84 22.08
C ASN A 52 -22.86 -3.38 22.56
N ILE A 53 -22.71 -2.42 21.64
CA ILE A 53 -22.75 -0.99 21.98
C ILE A 53 -24.16 -0.38 21.95
N TRP A 54 -25.18 -1.09 21.46
CA TRP A 54 -26.53 -0.55 21.29
C TRP A 54 -27.11 0.05 22.58
N GLY A 55 -26.91 -0.62 23.72
CA GLY A 55 -27.36 -0.14 25.02
C GLY A 55 -26.62 1.10 25.54
N LYS A 56 -25.39 1.36 25.04
CA LYS A 56 -24.55 2.49 25.45
C LYS A 56 -24.68 3.68 24.49
N ASN A 57 -24.76 3.42 23.19
CA ASN A 57 -24.89 4.42 22.14
C ASN A 57 -25.68 3.82 20.97
N MET A 58 -26.99 4.05 20.98
CA MET A 58 -27.92 3.54 19.97
C MET A 58 -27.55 3.97 18.55
N VAL A 59 -27.08 5.22 18.37
CA VAL A 59 -26.72 5.74 17.03
C VAL A 59 -25.52 4.98 16.47
N ALA A 60 -24.48 4.80 17.29
CA ALA A 60 -23.30 4.03 16.88
C ALA A 60 -23.64 2.56 16.62
N GLY A 61 -24.48 1.93 17.47
CA GLY A 61 -24.91 0.55 17.28
C GLY A 61 -25.69 0.34 15.97
N ILE A 62 -26.60 1.26 15.64
CA ILE A 62 -27.34 1.22 14.35
C ILE A 62 -26.39 1.41 13.18
N ALA A 63 -25.44 2.35 13.26
CA ALA A 63 -24.45 2.58 12.20
C ALA A 63 -23.62 1.31 11.94
N ASP A 64 -23.13 0.66 12.99
CA ASP A 64 -22.36 -0.59 12.88
C ASP A 64 -23.18 -1.71 12.23
N VAL A 65 -24.45 -1.88 12.61
CA VAL A 65 -25.33 -2.90 12.00
C VAL A 65 -25.58 -2.62 10.52
N ILE A 66 -25.82 -1.37 10.12
CA ILE A 66 -26.01 -0.99 8.72
C ILE A 66 -24.73 -1.27 7.92
N LEU A 67 -23.58 -0.83 8.42
CA LEU A 67 -22.28 -1.07 7.78
C LEU A 67 -22.00 -2.56 7.64
N ALA A 68 -22.39 -3.35 8.64
CA ALA A 68 -22.21 -4.77 8.63
C ALA A 68 -23.04 -5.48 7.54
N ILE A 69 -24.30 -5.08 7.33
CA ILE A 69 -25.14 -5.61 6.25
C ILE A 69 -24.50 -5.31 4.89
N PHE A 70 -24.00 -4.08 4.69
CA PHE A 70 -23.27 -3.74 3.48
C PHE A 70 -21.99 -4.56 3.32
N ALA A 71 -21.19 -4.69 4.38
CA ALA A 71 -19.95 -5.47 4.34
C ALA A 71 -20.22 -6.93 3.98
N ILE A 72 -21.20 -7.60 4.60
CA ILE A 72 -21.55 -8.98 4.25
C ILE A 72 -22.05 -9.07 2.80
N GLY A 73 -22.95 -8.18 2.40
CA GLY A 73 -23.51 -8.17 1.04
C GLY A 73 -22.45 -7.97 -0.03
N TYR A 74 -21.60 -6.94 0.12
CA TYR A 74 -20.49 -6.70 -0.79
C TYR A 74 -19.46 -7.80 -0.73
N GLY A 75 -19.13 -8.31 0.46
CA GLY A 75 -18.21 -9.43 0.64
C GLY A 75 -18.59 -10.64 -0.20
N LEU A 76 -19.87 -11.03 -0.20
CA LEU A 76 -20.39 -12.11 -1.05
C LEU A 76 -20.23 -11.83 -2.55
N ILE A 77 -20.42 -10.58 -2.99
CA ILE A 77 -20.21 -10.15 -4.39
C ILE A 77 -18.73 -10.18 -4.77
N PHE A 78 -17.83 -9.92 -3.82
CA PHE A 78 -16.38 -9.87 -4.05
C PHE A 78 -15.70 -11.24 -4.03
N VAL A 79 -16.28 -12.26 -3.40
CA VAL A 79 -15.70 -13.62 -3.36
C VAL A 79 -15.47 -14.16 -4.77
N GLY A 80 -14.20 -14.35 -5.14
CA GLY A 80 -13.79 -14.86 -6.46
C GLY A 80 -13.95 -13.86 -7.60
N ASN A 81 -14.36 -12.62 -7.33
CA ASN A 81 -14.50 -11.57 -8.33
C ASN A 81 -13.21 -10.75 -8.47
N ILE A 82 -12.39 -11.11 -9.45
CA ILE A 82 -11.11 -10.45 -9.74
C ILE A 82 -11.29 -8.97 -10.09
N LYS A 83 -12.34 -8.61 -10.86
CA LYS A 83 -12.63 -7.20 -11.19
C LYS A 83 -13.00 -6.40 -9.94
N GLY A 84 -13.69 -7.06 -9.02
CA GLY A 84 -13.99 -6.48 -7.72
C GLY A 84 -12.72 -6.20 -6.91
N LEU A 85 -11.76 -7.14 -6.92
CA LEU A 85 -10.45 -6.95 -6.29
C LEU A 85 -9.66 -5.78 -6.92
N GLU A 86 -9.70 -5.63 -8.24
CA GLU A 86 -9.09 -4.48 -8.95
C GLU A 86 -9.72 -3.15 -8.49
N PHE A 87 -11.04 -3.08 -8.36
CA PHE A 87 -11.74 -1.90 -7.85
C PHE A 87 -11.33 -1.58 -6.40
N LEU A 88 -11.28 -2.59 -5.52
CA LEU A 88 -10.85 -2.41 -4.13
C LEU A 88 -9.39 -1.97 -4.04
N THR A 89 -8.52 -2.51 -4.89
CA THR A 89 -7.10 -2.13 -4.96
C THR A 89 -6.95 -0.67 -5.41
N PHE A 90 -7.70 -0.26 -6.44
CA PHE A 90 -7.79 1.13 -6.86
C PHE A 90 -8.23 2.05 -5.72
N LEU A 91 -9.32 1.69 -5.03
CA LEU A 91 -9.84 2.47 -3.91
C LEU A 91 -8.80 2.57 -2.79
N ALA A 92 -8.13 1.47 -2.46
CA ALA A 92 -7.08 1.44 -1.45
C ALA A 92 -5.90 2.35 -1.82
N LEU A 93 -5.41 2.30 -3.06
CA LEU A 93 -4.34 3.19 -3.54
C LEU A 93 -4.74 4.67 -3.47
N TYR A 94 -5.99 4.99 -3.77
CA TYR A 94 -6.50 6.36 -3.66
C TYR A 94 -6.52 6.85 -2.21
N VAL A 95 -7.04 6.02 -1.29
CA VAL A 95 -7.06 6.31 0.15
C VAL A 95 -5.64 6.49 0.70
N VAL A 96 -4.73 5.57 0.37
CA VAL A 96 -3.31 5.66 0.76
C VAL A 96 -2.67 6.94 0.20
N GLY A 97 -2.90 7.26 -1.08
CA GLY A 97 -2.40 8.48 -1.71
C GLY A 97 -2.85 9.75 -0.98
N VAL A 98 -4.13 9.82 -0.59
CA VAL A 98 -4.67 10.94 0.20
C VAL A 98 -3.99 11.04 1.57
N PHE A 99 -3.85 9.93 2.31
CA PHE A 99 -3.15 9.96 3.60
C PHE A 99 -1.69 10.38 3.46
N ILE A 100 -0.97 9.88 2.45
CA ILE A 100 0.40 10.28 2.18
C ILE A 100 0.47 11.79 1.89
N ILE A 101 -0.44 12.35 1.09
CA ILE A 101 -0.52 13.80 0.86
C ILE A 101 -0.71 14.55 2.16
N ILE A 102 -1.67 14.13 3.00
CA ILE A 102 -1.94 14.79 4.28
C ILE A 102 -0.67 14.78 5.14
N THR A 103 0.01 13.64 5.25
CA THR A 103 1.27 13.53 6.02
C THR A 103 2.42 14.32 5.41
N GLY A 104 2.49 14.42 4.08
CA GLY A 104 3.48 15.23 3.38
C GLY A 104 3.25 16.73 3.62
N LEU A 105 1.99 17.17 3.58
CA LEU A 105 1.61 18.54 3.90
C LEU A 105 1.94 18.89 5.35
N THR A 106 1.63 18.03 6.32
CA THR A 106 1.98 18.30 7.72
C THR A 106 3.50 18.41 7.92
N ALA A 107 4.30 17.61 7.20
CA ALA A 107 5.76 17.70 7.24
C ALA A 107 6.30 18.98 6.56
N LEU A 108 5.69 19.42 5.46
CA LEU A 108 6.02 20.68 4.76
C LEU A 108 5.82 21.91 5.65
N PHE A 109 4.77 21.92 6.46
CA PHE A 109 4.45 23.00 7.39
C PHE A 109 5.04 22.79 8.79
N SER A 110 5.87 21.78 8.99
CA SER A 110 6.51 21.52 10.28
C SER A 110 7.80 22.34 10.45
N ASP A 111 8.11 22.74 11.69
CA ASP A 111 9.33 23.47 12.05
C ASP A 111 10.61 22.61 12.03
N LYS A 112 10.57 21.43 11.42
CA LYS A 112 11.69 20.47 11.30
C LYS A 112 12.79 20.88 10.31
N GLY A 113 12.88 22.17 9.97
CA GLY A 113 13.88 22.74 9.06
C GLY A 113 13.81 22.21 7.61
N VAL A 114 14.86 22.48 6.82
CA VAL A 114 14.92 22.17 5.38
C VAL A 114 14.75 20.67 5.09
N LYS A 115 15.32 19.80 5.93
CA LYS A 115 15.18 18.33 5.79
C LYS A 115 13.75 17.85 6.02
N GLY A 116 13.02 18.44 6.98
CA GLY A 116 11.61 18.10 7.20
C GLY A 116 10.73 18.52 6.03
N ARG A 117 10.99 19.71 5.46
CA ARG A 117 10.27 20.24 4.31
C ARG A 117 10.51 19.45 3.02
N SER A 118 11.74 18.98 2.79
CA SER A 118 12.05 18.15 1.62
C SER A 118 11.35 16.79 1.68
N ILE A 119 11.34 16.14 2.86
CA ILE A 119 10.58 14.90 3.07
C ILE A 119 9.09 15.12 2.85
N GLY A 120 8.54 16.25 3.32
CA GLY A 120 7.14 16.62 3.08
C GLY A 120 6.82 16.82 1.59
N ALA A 121 7.69 17.50 0.84
CA ALA A 121 7.54 17.68 -0.60
C ALA A 121 7.54 16.34 -1.35
N VAL A 122 8.48 15.45 -1.01
CA VAL A 122 8.53 14.09 -1.56
C VAL A 122 7.25 13.33 -1.22
N GLY A 123 6.76 13.43 0.02
CA GLY A 123 5.49 12.83 0.44
C GLY A 123 4.31 13.28 -0.43
N VAL A 124 4.14 14.59 -0.63
CA VAL A 124 3.05 15.11 -1.48
C VAL A 124 3.15 14.58 -2.91
N VAL A 125 4.35 14.62 -3.50
CA VAL A 125 4.57 14.11 -4.86
C VAL A 125 4.27 12.61 -4.95
N LEU A 126 4.73 11.81 -3.97
CA LEU A 126 4.45 10.37 -3.92
C LEU A 126 2.95 10.10 -3.78
N GLY A 127 2.24 10.83 -2.92
CA GLY A 127 0.80 10.62 -2.77
C GLY A 127 0.00 10.96 -4.04
N ILE A 128 0.40 12.00 -4.78
CA ILE A 128 -0.15 12.29 -6.12
C ILE A 128 0.15 11.14 -7.08
N LEU A 129 1.39 10.65 -7.09
CA LEU A 129 1.81 9.55 -7.95
C LEU A 129 1.01 8.27 -7.67
N PHE A 130 0.72 7.97 -6.39
CA PHE A 130 -0.15 6.85 -6.00
C PHE A 130 -1.57 6.98 -6.57
N MET A 131 -2.16 8.18 -6.56
CA MET A 131 -3.49 8.41 -7.15
C MET A 131 -3.48 8.26 -8.68
N ILE A 132 -2.44 8.76 -9.35
CA ILE A 132 -2.27 8.60 -10.81
C ILE A 132 -2.14 7.12 -11.14
N ILE A 133 -1.23 6.41 -10.46
CA ILE A 133 -1.02 4.97 -10.63
C ILE A 133 -2.33 4.21 -10.44
N GLY A 134 -3.06 4.46 -9.36
CA GLY A 134 -4.36 3.81 -9.14
C GLY A 134 -5.34 4.03 -10.30
N THR A 135 -5.37 5.24 -10.87
CA THR A 135 -6.32 5.59 -11.94
C THR A 135 -6.00 4.91 -13.27
N TYR A 136 -4.71 4.87 -13.64
CA TYR A 136 -4.25 4.39 -14.94
C TYR A 136 -3.85 2.90 -14.94
N LEU A 137 -3.43 2.35 -13.81
CA LEU A 137 -2.95 0.97 -13.68
C LEU A 137 -4.00 0.11 -12.96
N ARG A 138 -5.15 -0.08 -13.61
CA ARG A 138 -6.21 -0.98 -13.09
C ARG A 138 -5.86 -2.46 -13.20
N ASN A 139 -4.86 -2.79 -14.02
CA ASN A 139 -4.43 -4.17 -14.21
C ASN A 139 -3.40 -4.56 -13.13
N ILE A 140 -3.80 -5.47 -12.25
CA ILE A 140 -2.99 -5.97 -11.14
C ILE A 140 -1.67 -6.61 -11.58
N PHE A 141 -1.62 -7.21 -12.77
CA PHE A 141 -0.39 -7.77 -13.33
C PHE A 141 0.60 -6.68 -13.72
N VAL A 142 0.11 -5.55 -14.26
CA VAL A 142 0.97 -4.43 -14.63
C VAL A 142 1.51 -3.73 -13.38
N LEU A 143 0.68 -3.55 -12.35
CA LEU A 143 1.10 -2.95 -11.09
C LEU A 143 2.20 -3.78 -10.40
N ALA A 144 2.00 -5.09 -10.30
CA ALA A 144 3.00 -6.01 -9.77
C ALA A 144 4.27 -6.06 -10.64
N GLY A 145 4.13 -6.00 -11.96
CA GLY A 145 5.24 -5.88 -12.89
C GLY A 145 6.11 -4.67 -12.61
N ILE A 146 5.51 -3.48 -12.46
CA ILE A 146 6.23 -2.23 -12.17
C ILE A 146 6.93 -2.29 -10.81
N ILE A 147 6.20 -2.67 -9.75
CA ILE A 147 6.75 -2.73 -8.39
C ILE A 147 7.88 -3.76 -8.33
N GLY A 148 7.68 -4.95 -8.91
CA GLY A 148 8.68 -5.99 -8.91
C GLY A 148 9.91 -5.66 -9.75
N ALA A 149 9.73 -5.03 -10.93
CA ALA A 149 10.84 -4.54 -11.73
C ALA A 149 11.65 -3.47 -10.97
N PHE A 150 10.97 -2.55 -10.27
CA PHE A 150 11.63 -1.54 -9.46
C PHE A 150 12.47 -2.18 -8.33
N LEU A 151 11.94 -3.20 -7.63
CA LEU A 151 12.66 -3.94 -6.59
C LEU A 151 13.89 -4.69 -7.14
N ILE A 152 13.77 -5.29 -8.33
CA ILE A 152 14.90 -5.96 -8.98
C ILE A 152 15.99 -4.94 -9.33
N ILE A 153 15.62 -3.81 -9.95
CA ILE A 153 16.57 -2.76 -10.31
C ILE A 153 17.24 -2.18 -9.05
N ALA A 154 16.47 -1.88 -8.00
CA ALA A 154 16.98 -1.40 -6.73
C ALA A 154 17.96 -2.40 -6.09
N GLY A 155 17.62 -3.69 -6.11
CA GLY A 155 18.50 -4.73 -5.59
C GLY A 155 19.80 -4.89 -6.38
N ILE A 156 19.74 -4.75 -7.71
CA ILE A 156 20.94 -4.70 -8.56
C ILE A 156 21.80 -3.49 -8.19
N MET A 157 21.21 -2.29 -8.12
CA MET A 157 21.95 -1.06 -7.76
C MET A 157 22.64 -1.16 -6.40
N GLU A 158 21.97 -1.76 -5.40
CA GLU A 158 22.51 -1.98 -4.05
C GLU A 158 23.69 -2.98 -4.04
N ILE A 159 23.62 -4.05 -4.84
CA ILE A 159 24.71 -5.03 -4.96
C ILE A 159 25.95 -4.39 -5.60
N PHE A 160 25.73 -3.51 -6.57
CA PHE A 160 26.81 -2.89 -7.35
C PHE A 160 27.23 -1.51 -6.84
N GLU A 161 26.67 -1.02 -5.73
CA GLU A 161 26.90 0.34 -5.18
C GLU A 161 26.83 1.44 -6.26
N LEU A 162 25.94 1.28 -7.24
CA LEU A 162 25.81 2.20 -8.38
C LEU A 162 25.29 3.60 -8.00
N GLY A 163 25.05 3.83 -6.70
CA GLY A 163 24.64 5.10 -6.10
C GLY A 163 25.65 5.66 -5.09
N GLY A 164 26.93 5.25 -5.14
CA GLY A 164 27.98 5.80 -4.27
C GLY A 164 28.03 7.33 -4.34
N GLU A 165 27.96 7.97 -3.17
CA GLU A 165 28.09 9.43 -3.03
C GLU A 165 29.36 9.91 -3.74
N ILE A 166 29.23 10.92 -4.61
CA ILE A 166 30.36 11.68 -5.11
C ILE A 166 30.86 12.52 -3.93
N VAL A 167 31.74 11.97 -3.11
CA VAL A 167 32.43 12.74 -2.07
C VAL A 167 33.39 13.70 -2.78
N PRO A 168 33.19 15.03 -2.71
CA PRO A 168 34.15 15.96 -3.29
C PRO A 168 35.50 15.79 -2.59
N GLU A 169 36.56 15.69 -3.39
CA GLU A 169 37.95 15.41 -3.01
C GLU A 169 38.61 16.53 -2.16
N THR A 170 37.84 17.45 -1.59
CA THR A 170 38.34 18.64 -0.89
C THR A 170 38.53 18.46 0.62
N LEU A 171 38.41 17.24 1.17
CA LEU A 171 38.67 16.95 2.59
C LEU A 171 39.49 15.67 2.81
N LYS A 172 40.60 15.53 2.07
CA LYS A 172 41.71 14.66 2.47
C LYS A 172 42.89 15.48 2.95
#